data_AF-A0A2M6YCR7-F1
#
_entry.id   AF-A0A2M6YCR7-F1
#
_cell.length_a   1.000
_cell.length_b   1.000
_cell.length_c   1.000
_cell.angle_alpha   90.00
_cell.angle_beta   90.00
_cell.angle_gamma   90.00
#
_symmetry.space_group_name_H-M   'P 1'
#
loop_
_entity.id
_entity.type
_entity.pdbx_description
1 polymer ?
#
loop_
_entity_poly.entity_id
_entity_poly.type
_entity_poly.pdbx_seq_one_letter_code
_entity_poly.pdbx_strand_id
1 'polypeptide(L)' 'YFLSGEINLTVENPKVVIEKLKEKYFDGKINKIDGVTIEYPDWWFNLRSSNTEPVVRLNIEAGNENMLDDKKQELLKNII' A
#
# COMPACT_ATOMS: atom_id res chain seq x y z
N TYR A 1 -11.44 -10.88 8.12
CA TYR A 1 -10.44 -10.02 7.47
C TYR A 1 -9.07 -10.41 7.96
N PHE A 2 -8.09 -10.42 7.06
CA PHE A 2 -6.70 -10.80 7.30
C PHE A 2 -5.83 -9.57 7.07
N LEU A 3 -4.82 -9.39 7.93
CA LEU A 3 -3.98 -8.19 7.97
C LEU A 3 -2.54 -8.57 7.65
N SER A 4 -1.86 -7.77 6.84
CA SER A 4 -0.41 -7.96 6.60
C SER A 4 0.45 -7.56 7.80
N GLY A 5 -0.11 -6.74 8.70
CA GLY A 5 0.69 -5.89 9.59
C GLY A 5 1.38 -4.74 8.84
N GLU A 6 2.17 -3.95 9.54
CA GLU A 6 2.95 -2.87 8.93
C GLU A 6 4.23 -3.42 8.30
N ILE A 7 4.37 -3.20 6.99
CA ILE A 7 5.58 -3.54 6.23
C ILE A 7 6.34 -2.24 5.99
N ASN A 8 7.56 -2.16 6.48
CA ASN A 8 8.46 -1.03 6.25
C ASN A 8 9.35 -1.30 5.04
N LEU A 9 9.25 -0.47 4.00
CA LEU A 9 9.98 -0.61 2.74
C LEU A 9 10.91 0.59 2.55
N THR A 10 12.22 0.34 2.56
CA THR A 10 13.22 1.35 2.22
C THR A 10 13.23 1.57 0.71
N VAL A 11 12.97 2.80 0.26
CA VAL A 11 12.89 3.16 -1.15
C VAL A 11 13.62 4.48 -1.40
N GLU A 12 14.23 4.63 -2.57
CA GLU A 12 14.99 5.85 -2.89
C GLU A 12 14.12 7.11 -2.87
N ASN A 13 12.87 7.00 -3.33
CA ASN A 13 11.94 8.12 -3.38
C ASN A 13 10.52 7.70 -2.98
N PRO A 14 10.17 7.82 -1.68
CA PRO A 14 8.85 7.47 -1.16
C PRO A 14 7.69 8.14 -1.91
N LYS A 15 7.85 9.40 -2.29
CA LYS A 15 6.81 10.16 -2.99
C LYS A 15 6.52 9.59 -4.38
N VAL A 16 7.57 9.28 -5.14
CA VAL A 16 7.42 8.68 -6.49
C VAL A 16 6.75 7.32 -6.41
N VAL A 17 7.11 6.48 -5.43
CA VAL A 17 6.48 5.18 -5.22
C VAL A 17 4.98 5.34 -4.91
N ILE A 18 4.61 6.23 -4.00
CA ILE A 18 3.21 6.47 -3.64
C ILE A 18 2.40 6.99 -4.83
N GLU A 19 2.95 7.94 -5.60
CA GLU A 19 2.28 8.47 -6.78
C GLU A 19 2.08 7.38 -7.86
N LYS A 20 3.10 6.56 -8.13
CA LYS A 20 3.02 5.42 -9.06
C LYS A 20 1.93 4.43 -8.67
N LEU A 21 1.84 4.10 -7.37
CA LEU A 21 0.80 3.18 -6.89
C LEU A 21 -0.59 3.82 -6.97
N LYS A 22 -0.71 5.11 -6.66
CA LYS A 22 -1.98 5.84 -6.80
C LYS A 22 -2.45 5.88 -8.25
N GLU A 23 -1.55 6.07 -9.21
CA GLU A 23 -1.86 6.01 -10.65
C GLU A 23 -2.25 4.60 -11.09
N LYS A 24 -1.56 3.57 -10.59
CA LYS A 24 -1.87 2.17 -10.95
C LYS A 24 -3.25 1.72 -10.45
N TYR A 25 -3.63 2.14 -9.24
CA TYR A 25 -4.86 1.73 -8.57
C TYR A 25 -5.88 2.88 -8.51
N PHE A 26 -5.92 3.71 -9.56
CA PHE A 26 -6.76 4.91 -9.63
C PHE A 26 -8.27 4.63 -9.64
N ASP A 27 -8.64 3.39 -9.95
CA ASP A 27 -10.00 2.86 -9.99
C ASP A 27 -10.54 2.46 -8.62
N GLY A 28 -9.66 2.31 -7.62
CA GLY A 28 -10.04 2.18 -6.23
C GLY A 28 -10.50 3.51 -5.62
N LYS A 29 -11.24 3.45 -4.51
CA LYS A 29 -11.61 4.66 -3.76
C LYS A 29 -10.39 5.17 -3.01
N ILE A 30 -9.95 6.38 -3.35
CA ILE A 30 -8.74 6.98 -2.78
C ILE A 30 -9.08 7.91 -1.61
N ASN A 31 -8.42 7.73 -0.48
CA ASN A 31 -8.47 8.61 0.69
C ASN A 31 -7.04 9.10 1.04
N LYS A 32 -6.91 10.36 1.46
CA LYS A 32 -5.62 11.02 1.74
C LYS A 32 -5.47 11.55 3.19
N ILE A 33 -6.32 11.12 4.12
CA ILE A 33 -6.34 11.66 5.51
C ILE A 33 -5.14 11.16 6.36
N ASP A 34 -4.71 9.90 6.20
CA ASP A 34 -3.52 9.33 6.87
C ASP A 34 -2.64 8.59 5.86
N GLY A 35 -1.88 9.34 5.07
CA GLY A 35 -1.16 8.80 3.91
C GLY A 35 -2.06 8.65 2.69
N VAL A 36 -1.90 7.58 1.92
CA VAL A 36 -2.75 7.25 0.77
C VAL A 36 -3.36 5.88 1.00
N THR A 37 -4.66 5.85 1.25
CA THR A 37 -5.46 4.62 1.31
C THR A 37 -6.18 4.42 -0.01
N ILE A 38 -6.14 3.19 -0.53
CA ILE A 38 -6.91 2.78 -1.70
C ILE A 38 -7.78 1.60 -1.29
N GLU A 39 -9.09 1.79 -1.42
CA GLU A 39 -10.12 0.85 -0.96
C GLU A 39 -10.86 0.22 -2.15
N TYR A 40 -10.99 -1.11 -2.11
CA TYR A 40 -11.84 -1.95 -2.96
C TYR A 40 -12.87 -2.69 -2.07
N PRO A 41 -13.89 -3.34 -2.65
CA PRO A 41 -14.91 -4.03 -1.85
C PRO A 41 -14.38 -5.07 -0.86
N ASP A 42 -13.36 -5.84 -1.28
CA ASP A 42 -12.87 -6.99 -0.50
C ASP A 42 -11.47 -6.79 0.08
N TRP A 43 -10.80 -5.68 -0.21
CA TRP A 43 -9.45 -5.38 0.28
C TRP A 43 -9.12 -3.90 0.19
N TRP A 44 -8.16 -3.48 0.99
CA TRP A 44 -7.59 -2.14 0.93
C TRP A 44 -6.12 -2.17 1.28
N PHE A 45 -5.42 -1.10 0.91
CA PHE A 45 -4.07 -0.87 1.38
C PHE A 45 -3.83 0.60 1.69
N ASN A 46 -2.92 0.85 2.61
CA ASN A 46 -2.52 2.19 3.04
C ASN A 46 -1.00 2.34 2.92
N LEU A 47 -0.59 3.46 2.32
CA LEU A 47 0.80 3.85 2.16
C LEU A 47 1.06 5.13 2.95
N ARG A 48 2.07 5.11 3.82
CA ARG A 48 2.55 6.30 4.53
C ARG A 48 4.05 6.46 4.32
N SER A 49 4.48 7.64 3.90
CA SER A 49 5.91 7.98 3.89
C SER A 49 6.37 8.32 5.32
N SER A 50 7.55 7.85 5.71
CA SER A 50 8.24 8.40 6.87
C SER A 50 8.67 9.85 6.58
N ASN A 51 8.59 10.71 7.60
CA ASN A 51 8.99 12.12 7.48
C ASN A 51 10.50 12.31 7.56
N THR A 52 11.21 11.38 8.18
CA THR A 52 12.63 11.49 8.52
C THR A 52 13.50 10.44 7.86
N GLU A 53 12.91 9.40 7.28
CA GLU A 53 13.61 8.27 6.70
C GLU A 53 13.07 7.98 5.29
N PRO A 54 13.89 7.40 4.38
CA PRO A 54 13.45 7.01 3.04
C PRO A 54 12.64 5.70 3.07
N VAL A 55 11.58 5.68 3.88
CA VAL A 55 10.74 4.50 4.14
C VAL A 55 9.29 4.77 3.76
N VAL A 56 8.67 3.79 3.09
CA VAL A 56 7.23 3.69 2.90
C VAL A 56 6.70 2.58 3.81
N ARG A 57 5.75 2.93 4.68
CA ARG A 57 4.97 2.01 5.49
C ARG A 57 3.77 1.55 4.68
N LEU A 58 3.62 0.24 4.54
CA LEU A 58 2.53 -0.40 3.82
C LEU A 58 1.70 -1.24 4.80
N ASN A 59 0.39 -1.01 4.84
CA ASN A 59 -0.59 -1.88 5.51
C ASN A 59 -1.58 -2.40 4.47
N ILE A 60 -1.96 -3.66 4.57
CA ILE A 60 -2.94 -4.31 3.69
C ILE A 60 -3.93 -5.07 4.57
N GLU A 61 -5.20 -4.99 4.21
CA GLU A 61 -6.25 -5.84 4.74
C GLU A 61 -7.03 -6.46 3.58
N ALA A 62 -7.37 -7.74 3.70
CA ALA A 62 -8.17 -8.45 2.70
C ALA A 62 -9.20 -9.38 3.34
N GLY A 63 -10.23 -9.74 2.58
CA GLY A 63 -11.30 -10.63 3.01
C GLY A 63 -10.83 -12.05 3.34
N ASN A 64 -9.75 -12.53 2.71
CA ASN A 64 -9.18 -13.86 2.95
C ASN A 64 -7.63 -13.86 2.83
N GLU A 65 -7.00 -14.92 3.34
CA GLU A 65 -5.54 -15.07 3.39
C GLU A 65 -4.88 -15.14 1.99
N ASN A 66 -5.46 -15.89 1.06
CA ASN A 66 -4.93 -16.00 -0.31
C ASN A 66 -4.90 -14.63 -0.99
N MET A 67 -5.98 -13.86 -0.87
CA MET A 67 -6.06 -12.50 -1.42
C MET A 67 -5.06 -11.56 -0.75
N LEU A 68 -4.85 -11.67 0.57
CA LEU A 68 -3.84 -10.89 1.28
C LEU A 68 -2.45 -11.18 0.72
N ASP A 69 -2.10 -12.46 0.55
CA ASP A 69 -0.80 -12.86 0.03
C ASP A 69 -0.61 -12.42 -1.43
N ASP A 70 -1.60 -12.63 -2.29
CA ASP A 70 -1.58 -12.21 -3.69
C ASP A 70 -1.37 -10.69 -3.80
N LYS A 71 -2.13 -9.89 -3.05
CA LYS A 71 -2.04 -8.42 -3.08
C LYS A 71 -0.77 -7.89 -2.45
N LYS A 72 -0.28 -8.53 -1.39
CA LYS A 72 1.03 -8.24 -0.81
C LYS A 72 2.14 -8.45 -1.83
N GLN A 73 2.18 -9.61 -2.50
CA GLN A 73 3.19 -9.89 -3.53
C GLN A 73 3.09 -8.92 -4.72
N GLU A 74 1.87 -8.63 -5.16
CA GLU A 74 1.62 -7.65 -6.22
C GLU A 74 2.18 -6.27 -5.83
N LEU A 75 1.84 -5.75 -4.66
CA LEU A 75 2.29 -4.44 -4.20
C LEU A 75 3.81 -4.37 -4.05
N LEU A 76 4.43 -5.37 -3.42
CA LEU A 76 5.88 -5.42 -3.22
C LEU A 76 6.64 -5.36 -4.56
N LYS A 77 6.17 -6.09 -5.58
CA LYS A 77 6.75 -6.08 -6.94
C LYS A 77 6.63 -4.73 -7.66
N ASN A 78 5.70 -3.87 -7.25
CA ASN A 78 5.55 -2.54 -7.85
C ASN A 78 6.37 -1.46 -7.12
N ILE A 79 6.86 -1.76 -5.92
CA ILE A 79 7.64 -0.88 -5.04
C ILE A 79 9.14 -1.13 -5.17
N ILE A 80 9.55 -2.41 -5.19
CA ILE A 80 10.94 -2.89 -5.31
C ILE A 80 11.22 -3.25 -6.77
#